data_AF-A0A9E5I8L0-F1
#
_entry.id   AF-A0A9E5I8L0-F1
#
_cell.length_a   1.000
_cell.length_b   1.000
_cell.length_c   1.000
_cell.angle_alpha   90.00
_cell.angle_beta   90.00
_cell.angle_gamma   90.00
#
_symmetry.space_group_name_H-M   'P 1'
#
loop_
_entity.id
_entity.type
_entity.pdbx_description
1 polymer ?
#
loop_
_entity_poly.entity_id
_entity_poly.type
_entity_poly.pdbx_seq_one_letter_code
_entity_poly.pdbx_strand_id
1 'polypeptide(L)'
;METLLIAGPASVALDRARMLANFSTGKTGVVLAETLRKHRHHVTLWYGTGATYPLPTGLHSSERFQTIHDLEKLLQKSDLRKFGAILIPAALPDYDLASAHDLA
;
A
#
# COMPACT_ATOMS: atom_id res chain seq x y z
N MET A 1 -8.82 6.03 18.67
CA MET A 1 -7.52 5.47 18.24
C MET A 1 -7.49 5.46 16.71
N GLU A 2 -6.47 6.07 16.12
CA GLU A 2 -6.24 6.05 14.66
C GLU A 2 -5.37 4.84 14.31
N THR A 3 -5.74 4.09 13.26
CA THR A 3 -4.98 2.94 12.75
C THR A 3 -4.57 3.20 11.31
N LEU A 4 -3.26 3.07 11.03
CA LEU A 4 -2.74 3.09 9.67
C LEU A 4 -2.83 1.68 9.07
N LEU A 5 -3.46 1.57 7.89
CA LEU A 5 -3.44 0.38 7.07
C LEU A 5 -2.62 0.66 5.81
N ILE A 6 -1.58 -0.15 5.59
CA ILE A 6 -0.81 -0.15 4.34
C ILE A 6 -1.18 -1.44 3.61
N ALA A 7 -1.90 -1.33 2.49
CA ALA A 7 -2.51 -2.47 1.83
C ALA A 7 -2.38 -2.42 0.30
N GLY A 8 -2.58 -3.58 -0.35
CA GLY A 8 -2.49 -3.70 -1.80
C GLY A 8 -1.09 -4.11 -2.28
N PRO A 9 -0.90 -4.16 -3.61
CA PRO A 9 0.36 -4.58 -4.20
C PRO A 9 1.36 -3.42 -4.28
N ALA A 10 2.64 -3.75 -4.14
CA ALA A 10 3.76 -2.93 -4.60
C ALA A 10 4.52 -3.66 -5.72
N SER A 11 5.39 -2.90 -6.37
CA SER A 11 6.14 -3.36 -7.53
C SER A 11 7.49 -2.68 -7.65
N VAL A 12 8.36 -3.30 -8.43
CA VAL A 12 9.66 -2.80 -8.84
C VAL A 12 9.63 -2.59 -10.34
N ALA A 13 9.93 -1.37 -10.79
CA ALA A 13 10.01 -1.06 -12.21
C ALA A 13 11.26 -1.73 -12.81
N LEU A 14 11.10 -2.45 -13.93
CA LEU A 14 12.23 -3.00 -14.68
C LEU A 14 12.72 -2.01 -15.74
N ASP A 15 11.77 -1.36 -16.39
CA ASP A 15 11.95 -0.32 -17.39
C ASP A 15 10.65 0.50 -17.50
N ARG A 16 10.46 1.21 -18.61
CA ARG A 16 9.27 2.06 -18.82
C ARG A 16 7.96 1.27 -19.04
N ALA A 17 8.03 -0.02 -19.36
CA ALA A 17 6.88 -0.84 -19.72
C ALA A 17 6.69 -2.08 -18.83
N ARG A 18 7.77 -2.60 -18.24
CA ARG A 18 7.77 -3.85 -17.46
C ARG A 18 8.00 -3.58 -15.97
N MET A 19 7.41 -4.42 -15.14
CA MET A 19 7.53 -4.37 -13.68
C MET A 19 7.50 -5.79 -13.09
N LEU A 20 8.22 -5.99 -12.00
CA LEU A 20 8.03 -7.13 -11.09
C LEU A 20 7.00 -6.71 -10.05
N ALA A 21 5.86 -7.40 -10.01
CA ALA A 21 4.75 -7.05 -9.14
C ALA A 21 4.41 -8.20 -8.20
N ASN A 22 4.19 -7.87 -6.92
CA ASN A 22 3.64 -8.82 -5.97
C ASN A 22 2.12 -8.84 -6.13
N PHE A 23 1.55 -10.03 -6.37
CA PHE A 23 0.12 -10.13 -6.60
C PHE A 23 -0.68 -9.89 -5.31
N SER A 24 -1.50 -8.84 -5.32
CA SER A 24 -2.48 -8.58 -4.28
C SER A 24 -3.62 -7.76 -4.84
N THR A 25 -4.85 -8.21 -4.62
CA THR A 25 -6.04 -7.42 -4.97
C THR A 25 -6.28 -6.27 -3.99
N GLY A 26 -5.63 -6.28 -2.82
CA GLY A 26 -5.90 -5.37 -1.71
C GLY A 26 -7.12 -5.72 -0.85
N LYS A 27 -7.86 -6.80 -1.19
CA LYS A 27 -9.08 -7.22 -0.49
C LYS A 27 -8.91 -7.34 1.03
N THR A 28 -7.82 -7.94 1.50
CA THR A 28 -7.55 -8.10 2.94
C THR A 28 -7.51 -6.76 3.67
N GLY A 29 -6.79 -5.78 3.13
CA GLY A 29 -6.73 -4.44 3.73
C GLY A 29 -8.08 -3.73 3.74
N VAL A 30 -8.88 -3.87 2.68
CA VAL A 30 -10.21 -3.28 2.60
C VAL A 30 -11.18 -3.91 3.61
N VAL A 31 -11.17 -5.24 3.76
CA VAL A 31 -12.00 -5.94 4.75
C VAL A 31 -11.59 -5.55 6.17
N LEU A 32 -10.29 -5.43 6.45
CA LEU A 32 -9.79 -4.96 7.74
C LEU A 32 -10.21 -3.51 8.02
N ALA A 33 -10.08 -2.61 7.05
CA ALA A 33 -10.51 -1.22 7.19
C ALA A 33 -12.01 -1.11 7.52
N GLU A 34 -12.86 -1.83 6.79
CA GLU A 34 -14.31 -1.86 7.06
C GLU A 34 -14.64 -2.45 8.43
N THR A 35 -13.94 -3.50 8.83
CA THR A 35 -14.13 -4.11 10.15
C THR A 35 -13.76 -3.13 11.26
N LEU A 36 -12.62 -2.46 11.14
CA LEU A 36 -12.19 -1.43 12.10
C LEU A 36 -13.17 -0.25 12.17
N ARG A 37 -13.67 0.23 11.03
CA ARG A 37 -14.69 1.29 10.96
C ARG A 37 -16.00 0.88 11.65
N LYS A 38 -16.46 -0.37 11.47
CA LYS A 38 -17.64 -0.92 12.15
C LYS A 38 -17.48 -0.93 13.67
N HIS A 39 -16.25 -1.12 14.15
CA HIS A 39 -15.90 -1.02 15.57
C HIS A 39 -15.51 0.41 16.02
N ARG A 40 -15.87 1.44 15.25
CA ARG A 40 -15.65 2.87 15.56
C ARG A 40 -14.17 3.29 15.66
N HIS A 41 -13.26 2.54 15.05
CA HIS A 41 -11.88 2.98 14.87
C HIS A 41 -11.77 3.94 13.68
N HIS A 42 -10.86 4.91 13.80
CA HIS A 42 -10.50 5.77 12.68
C HIS A 42 -9.40 5.08 11.87
N VAL A 43 -9.58 5.02 10.55
CA VAL A 43 -8.68 4.30 9.64
C VAL A 43 -8.07 5.29 8.65
N THR A 44 -6.74 5.32 8.60
CA THR A 44 -5.97 5.90 7.50
C THR A 44 -5.54 4.77 6.59
N LEU A 45 -5.89 4.83 5.31
CA LEU A 45 -5.54 3.81 4.34
C LEU A 45 -4.50 4.35 3.35
N TRP A 46 -3.35 3.69 3.26
CA TRP A 46 -2.40 3.81 2.15
C TRP A 46 -2.60 2.58 1.25
N TYR A 47 -2.86 2.80 -0.04
CA TYR A 47 -3.32 1.74 -0.93
C TYR A 47 -2.47 1.62 -2.19
N GLY A 48 -1.97 0.42 -2.48
CA GLY A 48 -1.17 0.14 -3.66
C GLY A 48 -1.90 0.49 -4.96
N THR A 49 -1.26 1.17 -5.92
CA THR A 49 -1.88 1.62 -7.18
C THR A 49 -2.44 0.46 -8.00
N GLY A 50 -1.77 -0.69 -7.99
CA GLY A 50 -2.22 -1.90 -8.69
C GLY A 50 -3.36 -2.68 -8.03
N ALA A 51 -3.89 -2.23 -6.88
CA ALA A 51 -4.97 -2.93 -6.20
C ALA A 51 -6.27 -2.89 -7.01
N THR A 52 -6.90 -4.06 -7.17
CA THR A 52 -8.11 -4.24 -8.00
C THR A 52 -9.39 -4.42 -7.20
N TYR A 53 -9.30 -4.69 -5.90
CA TYR A 53 -10.48 -4.79 -5.04
C TYR A 53 -11.06 -3.39 -4.77
N PRO A 54 -12.36 -3.17 -5.03
CA PRO A 54 -12.96 -1.85 -4.94
C PRO A 54 -13.00 -1.36 -3.50
N LEU A 55 -12.84 -0.04 -3.32
CA LEU A 55 -13.10 0.59 -2.04
C LEU A 55 -14.62 0.79 -1.88
N PRO A 56 -15.23 0.36 -0.77
CA PRO A 56 -16.64 0.60 -0.50
C PRO A 56 -16.91 2.09 -0.28
N THR A 57 -18.17 2.49 -0.44
CA THR A 57 -18.60 3.89 -0.27
C THR A 57 -18.13 4.48 1.05
N GLY A 58 -17.49 5.65 0.98
CA GLY A 58 -16.97 6.36 2.14
C GLY A 58 -15.69 5.79 2.75
N LEU A 59 -15.10 4.73 2.18
CA LEU A 59 -13.70 4.38 2.42
C LEU A 59 -12.85 4.96 1.30
N HIS A 60 -11.88 5.79 1.65
CA HIS A 60 -10.96 6.39 0.70
C HIS A 60 -9.52 6.09 1.11
N SER A 61 -8.65 5.88 0.13
CA SER A 61 -7.21 5.92 0.36
C SER A 61 -6.79 7.36 0.58
N SER A 62 -6.14 7.62 1.71
CA SER A 62 -5.47 8.91 1.96
C SER A 62 -4.24 9.11 1.08
N GLU A 63 -3.54 8.02 0.75
CA GLU A 63 -2.35 8.01 -0.08
C GLU A 63 -2.35 6.77 -0.98
N ARG A 64 -1.67 6.87 -2.13
CA ARG A 64 -1.39 5.74 -3.01
C ARG A 64 0.12 5.56 -3.14
N PHE A 65 0.56 4.32 -3.33
CA PHE A 65 1.96 3.98 -3.57
C PHE A 65 2.05 2.93 -4.67
N GLN A 66 3.15 2.90 -5.41
CA GLN A 66 3.42 1.84 -6.39
C GLN A 66 4.67 1.03 -6.02
N THR A 67 5.63 1.67 -5.37
CA THR A 67 6.96 1.13 -5.04
C THR A 67 7.26 1.24 -3.54
N ILE A 68 8.31 0.54 -3.08
CA ILE A 68 8.84 0.73 -1.72
C ILE A 68 9.33 2.18 -1.52
N HIS A 69 9.98 2.77 -2.52
CA HIS A 69 10.45 4.15 -2.45
C HIS A 69 9.30 5.16 -2.26
N ASP A 70 8.12 4.91 -2.84
CA ASP A 70 6.95 5.75 -2.57
C ASP A 70 6.54 5.63 -1.10
N LEU A 71 6.51 4.41 -0.56
CA LEU A 71 6.23 4.18 0.86
C LEU A 71 7.25 4.83 1.78
N GLU A 72 8.55 4.77 1.47
CA GLU A 72 9.60 5.44 2.23
C GLU A 72 9.37 6.95 2.30
N LYS A 73 9.00 7.59 1.18
CA LYS A 73 8.62 9.01 1.16
C LYS A 73 7.38 9.28 2.00
N LEU A 74 6.37 8.40 1.94
CA LEU A 74 5.17 8.51 2.79
C LEU A 74 5.52 8.39 4.28
N LEU A 75 6.43 7.48 4.64
CA LEU A 75 6.88 7.29 6.02
C LEU A 75 7.67 8.51 6.52
N GLN A 76 8.56 9.07 5.70
CA GLN A 76 9.35 10.26 6.05
C GLN A 76 8.48 11.52 6.23
N LYS A 77 7.42 11.67 5.44
CA LYS A 77 6.53 12.85 5.51
C LYS A 77 5.44 12.74 6.58
N SER A 78 5.25 11.56 7.20
CA SER A 78 4.15 11.28 8.11
C SER A 78 4.62 11.16 9.56
N ASP A 79 3.90 11.78 10.50
CA ASP A 79 4.12 11.54 11.92
C ASP A 79 3.48 10.20 12.33
N LEU A 80 4.26 9.12 12.30
CA LEU A 80 3.76 7.77 12.60
C LEU A 80 3.31 7.60 14.06
N ARG A 81 3.78 8.46 14.98
CA ARG A 81 3.44 8.39 16.41
C ARG A 81 1.98 8.72 16.70
N LYS A 82 1.26 9.33 15.77
CA LYS A 82 -0.18 9.61 15.90
C LYS A 82 -1.04 8.35 15.81
N PHE A 83 -0.51 7.30 15.18
CA PHE A 83 -1.23 6.04 15.02
C PHE A 83 -1.04 5.17 16.25
N GLY A 84 -2.15 4.67 16.81
CA GLY A 84 -2.11 3.70 17.91
C GLY A 84 -1.76 2.29 17.44
N ALA A 85 -1.92 2.02 16.13
CA ALA A 85 -1.53 0.78 15.50
C ALA A 85 -1.22 0.99 14.00
N ILE A 86 -0.30 0.21 13.47
CA ILE A 86 0.03 0.14 12.04
C ILE A 86 -0.11 -1.32 11.61
N LEU A 87 -0.98 -1.57 10.63
CA LEU A 87 -1.21 -2.89 10.04
C LEU A 87 -0.71 -2.88 8.60
N ILE A 88 0.08 -3.89 8.22
CA ILE A 88 0.75 -3.95 6.91
C ILE A 88 0.31 -5.22 6.15
N PRO A 89 -0.95 -5.34 5.71
CA PRO A 89 -1.39 -6.39 4.78
C PRO A 89 -1.01 -6.10 3.31
N ALA A 90 0.00 -5.27 3.05
CA ALA A 90 0.50 -5.00 1.71
C ALA A 90 1.41 -6.12 1.23
N ALA A 91 1.32 -6.44 -0.06
CA ALA A 91 2.25 -7.35 -0.71
C ALA A 91 3.44 -6.53 -1.21
N LEU A 92 4.44 -6.40 -0.34
CA LEU A 92 5.66 -5.63 -0.57
C LEU A 92 6.74 -6.51 -1.22
N PRO A 93 7.53 -5.98 -2.17
CA PRO A 93 8.64 -6.71 -2.75
C PRO A 93 9.79 -6.84 -1.73
N ASP A 94 10.39 -8.04 -1.65
CA ASP A 94 11.57 -8.30 -0.82
C ASP A 94 12.89 -7.87 -1.50
N TYR A 95 12.85 -7.69 -2.81
CA TYR A 95 13.99 -7.34 -3.64
C TYR A 95 13.69 -6.07 -4.42
N ASP A 96 14.74 -5.30 -4.71
CA ASP A 96 14.71 -4.18 -5.63
C ASP A 96 15.61 -4.45 -6.84
N LEU A 97 15.46 -3.66 -7.90
CA LEU A 97 16.25 -3.78 -9.10
C LEU A 97 17.51 -2.91 -9.00
N ALA A 98 18.68 -3.55 -8.89
CA ALA A 98 19.95 -2.86 -8.96
C ALA A 98 20.28 -2.37 -10.40
N SER A 99 20.00 -3.20 -11.41
CA SER A 99 20.23 -2.87 -12.82
C SER A 99 19.39 -3.76 -13.74
N ALA A 100 18.82 -3.18 -14.79
CA ALA A 100 18.32 -3.89 -15.96
C ALA A 100 18.95 -3.29 -17.23
N HIS A 101 19.39 -4.15 -18.14
CA HIS A 101 19.95 -3.77 -19.42
C HIS A 101 19.13 -4.43 -20.52
N ASP A 102 18.77 -3.67 -21.56
CA ASP A 102 18.29 -4.28 -22.79
C ASP A 102 19.46 -4.99 -23.49
N LEU A 103 19.22 -6.21 -23.96
CA LEU A 103 20.20 -7.03 -24.69
C LEU A 103 20.29 -6.65 -26.17
N ALA A 104 19.85 -5.45 -26.55
CA ALA A 104 19.81 -4.99 -27.93
C ALA A 104 21.18 -4.44 -28.39
#